data_AF-A0A9W5N7W2-F1
#
_entry.id   AF-A0A9W5N7W2-F1
#
_cell.length_a   1.000
_cell.length_b   1.000
_cell.length_c   1.000
_cell.angle_alpha   90.00
_cell.angle_beta   90.00
_cell.angle_gamma   90.00
#
_symmetry.space_group_name_H-M   'P 1'
#
loop_
_entity.id
_entity.type
_entity.pdbx_description
1 polymer ?
#
loop_
_entity_poly.entity_id
_entity_poly.type
_entity_poly.pdbx_seq_one_letter_code
_entity_poly.pdbx_strand_id
1 'polypeptide(L)'
;MRVLICAGRFYADTHTLTRVLDLYASTQTMNVLIHGGHQSLGGAIETWARGTDVHVIRYPANWALHGKYAETRRNLFMLEDSRPDVLLAFPGGEDTAECVRMARSSGVKVIEI
;
A
#
# COMPACT_ATOMS: atom_id res chain seq x y z
N MET A 1 -10.36 8.65 5.80
CA MET A 1 -9.93 8.08 4.50
C MET A 1 -9.09 6.83 4.69
N ARG A 2 -9.15 5.90 3.74
CA ARG A 2 -8.43 4.62 3.67
C ARG A 2 -7.37 4.71 2.58
N VAL A 3 -6.11 4.58 2.98
CA VAL A 3 -4.96 4.79 2.10
C VAL A 3 -4.24 3.47 1.90
N LEU A 4 -4.12 3.06 0.64
CA LEU A 4 -3.34 1.89 0.26
C LEU A 4 -1.94 2.31 -0.18
N ILE A 5 -0.92 1.60 0.29
CA ILE A 5 0.46 1.75 -0.17
C ILE A 5 0.85 0.57 -1.07
N CYS A 6 1.40 0.90 -2.24
CA CYS A 6 2.10 -0.05 -3.10
C CYS A 6 3.50 0.48 -3.43
N ALA A 7 4.49 -0.40 -3.49
CA ALA A 7 5.86 -0.07 -3.84
C ALA A 7 6.51 -1.29 -4.49
N GLY A 8 7.63 -1.08 -5.18
CA GLY A 8 8.43 -2.18 -5.74
C GLY A 8 9.04 -3.07 -4.66
N ARG A 9 9.31 -4.33 -5.02
CA ARG A 9 9.93 -5.35 -4.15
C ARG A 9 11.28 -4.93 -3.53
N PHE A 10 12.00 -4.05 -4.20
CA PHE A 10 13.30 -3.56 -3.73
C PHE A 10 13.24 -2.11 -3.25
N TYR A 11 12.05 -1.52 -3.16
CA TYR A 11 11.90 -0.18 -2.63
C TYR A 11 12.27 -0.17 -1.14
N ALA A 12 13.20 0.71 -0.79
CA ALA A 12 13.79 0.78 0.55
C ALA A 12 13.86 2.21 1.11
N ASP A 13 13.40 3.22 0.35
CA ASP A 13 13.40 4.61 0.83
C ASP A 13 12.21 4.86 1.77
N THR A 14 12.40 4.42 3.02
CA THR A 14 11.44 4.61 4.11
C THR A 14 11.31 6.07 4.51
N HIS A 15 12.34 6.89 4.31
CA HIS A 15 12.31 8.32 4.64
C HIS A 15 11.33 9.07 3.72
N THR A 16 11.41 8.82 2.41
CA THR A 16 10.44 9.38 1.46
C THR A 16 9.04 8.88 1.77
N LEU A 17 8.88 7.59 2.11
CA LEU A 17 7.59 7.02 2.50
C LEU A 17 6.98 7.74 3.71
N THR A 18 7.72 7.89 4.81
CA THR A 18 7.20 8.55 6.02
C THR A 18 6.90 10.03 5.76
N ARG A 19 7.76 10.72 5.00
CA ARG A 19 7.53 12.14 4.64
C ARG A 19 6.25 12.31 3.82
N VAL A 20 5.98 11.43 2.87
CA VAL A 20 4.73 11.45 2.09
C VAL A 20 3.52 11.21 3.01
N LEU A 21 3.61 10.25 3.94
CA LEU A 21 2.53 9.99 4.89
C LEU A 21 2.28 11.18 5.83
N ASP A 22 3.33 11.85 6.31
CA ASP A 22 3.21 13.08 7.13
C ASP A 22 2.50 14.20 6.37
N LEU A 23 2.93 14.45 5.12
CA LEU A 23 2.28 15.45 4.26
C LEU A 23 0.82 15.10 4.01
N TYR A 24 0.53 13.82 3.75
CA TYR A 24 -0.83 13.37 3.49
C TYR A 24 -1.72 13.48 4.72
N ALA A 25 -1.23 13.07 5.89
CA ALA A 25 -1.94 13.17 7.17
C ALA A 25 -2.14 14.62 7.63
N SER A 26 -1.23 15.54 7.28
CA SER A 26 -1.38 16.97 7.59
C SER A 26 -2.43 17.68 6.73
N THR A 27 -2.75 17.14 5.56
CA THR A 27 -3.72 17.73 4.62
C THR A 27 -5.07 17.04 4.64
N GLN A 28 -5.13 15.76 5.04
CA GLN A 28 -6.34 14.94 5.01
C GLN A 28 -6.39 13.98 6.20
N THR A 29 -7.58 13.77 6.77
CA THR A 29 -7.77 12.79 7.83
C THR A 29 -7.67 11.35 7.28
N MET A 30 -6.54 10.70 7.59
CA MET A 30 -6.31 9.29 7.33
C MET A 30 -6.74 8.46 8.53
N ASN A 31 -7.62 7.49 8.34
CA ASN A 31 -8.10 6.60 9.41
C ASN A 31 -7.50 5.21 9.33
N VAL A 32 -7.17 4.77 8.10
CA VAL A 32 -6.69 3.41 7.85
C VAL A 32 -5.56 3.45 6.83
N LEU A 33 -4.46 2.79 7.15
CA LEU A 33 -3.33 2.54 6.28
C LEU A 33 -3.31 1.06 5.89
N ILE A 34 -3.25 0.77 4.60
CA ILE A 34 -3.33 -0.57 4.05
C ILE A 34 -2.03 -0.87 3.32
N HIS A 35 -1.48 -2.08 3.50
CA HIS A 35 -0.28 -2.50 2.78
C HIS A 35 -0.20 -4.02 2.61
N GLY A 36 0.57 -4.45 1.61
CA GLY A 36 0.77 -5.86 1.25
C GLY A 36 1.69 -6.68 2.16
N GLY A 37 2.09 -6.14 3.32
CA GLY A 37 3.04 -6.83 4.21
C GLY A 37 4.47 -6.96 3.64
N HIS A 38 4.91 -6.02 2.80
CA HIS A 38 6.29 -5.99 2.29
C HIS A 38 7.30 -6.02 3.45
N GLN A 39 8.32 -6.87 3.38
CA GLN A 39 9.19 -7.15 4.54
C GLN A 39 9.94 -5.89 5.04
N SER A 40 10.48 -5.08 4.13
CA SER A 40 11.22 -3.86 4.50
C SER A 40 10.30 -2.66 4.80
N LEU A 41 9.16 -2.54 4.10
CA LEU A 41 8.30 -1.35 4.20
C LEU A 41 7.20 -1.50 5.23
N GLY A 42 6.73 -2.73 5.47
CA GLY A 42 5.68 -2.99 6.44
C GLY A 42 6.06 -2.50 7.84
N GLY A 43 7.32 -2.71 8.25
CA GLY A 43 7.83 -2.20 9.53
C GLY A 43 7.80 -0.67 9.61
N ALA A 44 8.19 0.03 8.54
CA ALA A 44 8.19 1.50 8.51
C ALA A 44 6.75 2.07 8.53
N ILE A 45 5.85 1.48 7.73
CA ILE A 45 4.42 1.82 7.66
C ILE A 45 3.77 1.67 9.04
N GLU A 46 4.00 0.55 9.70
CA GLU A 46 3.41 0.26 11.01
C GLU A 46 4.02 1.09 12.14
N THR A 47 5.32 1.38 12.06
CA THR A 47 5.98 2.28 13.03
C THR A 47 5.41 3.69 12.92
N TRP A 48 5.26 4.20 11.70
CA TRP A 48 4.63 5.49 11.43
C TRP A 48 3.17 5.51 11.92
N ALA A 49 2.40 4.47 11.62
CA ALA A 49 1.00 4.36 12.02
C ALA A 49 0.82 4.15 13.53
N ARG A 50 1.83 3.70 14.28
CA ARG A 50 1.80 3.65 15.75
C ARG A 50 2.05 5.01 16.39
N GLY A 51 2.86 5.85 15.73
CA GLY A 51 3.11 7.23 16.14
C GLY A 51 1.97 8.20 15.82
N THR A 52 0.98 7.73 15.06
CA THR A 52 -0.22 8.46 14.67
C THR A 52 -1.45 7.64 15.10
N ASP A 53 -2.63 8.24 15.26
CA ASP A 53 -3.84 7.47 15.61
C ASP A 53 -4.48 6.84 14.36
N VAL A 54 -3.68 6.08 13.60
CA VAL A 54 -4.06 5.51 12.29
C VAL A 54 -4.07 3.98 12.38
N HIS A 55 -5.21 3.37 12.05
CA HIS A 55 -5.31 1.91 12.03
C HIS A 55 -4.53 1.31 10.85
N VAL A 56 -3.96 0.11 11.04
CA VAL A 56 -3.25 -0.61 9.98
C VAL A 56 -3.99 -1.88 9.60
N ILE A 57 -4.12 -2.14 8.30
CA ILE A 57 -4.56 -3.44 7.77
C ILE A 57 -3.45 -4.00 6.88
N ARG A 58 -2.95 -5.19 7.24
CA ARG A 58 -1.90 -5.90 6.51
C ARG A 58 -2.50 -7.04 5.69
N TYR A 59 -2.13 -7.11 4.42
CA TYR A 59 -2.51 -8.19 3.50
C TYR A 59 -1.28 -8.99 3.09
N PRO A 60 -0.82 -9.98 3.87
CA PRO A 60 0.31 -10.82 3.48
C PRO A 60 -0.07 -11.70 2.27
N ALA A 61 0.88 -11.88 1.34
CA ALA A 61 0.68 -12.76 0.20
C ALA A 61 0.66 -14.24 0.63
N ASN A 62 -0.36 -14.99 0.22
CA ASN A 62 -0.48 -16.43 0.53
C ASN A 62 0.28 -17.28 -0.50
N TRP A 63 1.59 -17.38 -0.30
CA TRP A 63 2.50 -18.15 -1.18
C TRP A 63 2.20 -19.65 -1.20
N ALA A 64 1.76 -20.22 -0.07
CA ALA A 64 1.43 -21.63 0.03
C ALA A 64 0.25 -22.01 -0.88
N LEU A 65 -0.77 -21.15 -0.96
CA LEU A 65 -1.97 -21.40 -1.75
C LEU A 65 -1.82 -21.00 -3.22
N HIS A 66 -1.17 -19.87 -3.49
CA HIS A 66 -1.20 -19.25 -4.82
C HIS A 66 0.15 -19.31 -5.58
N GLY A 67 1.21 -19.80 -4.94
CA GLY A 67 2.54 -19.91 -5.54
C GLY A 67 3.00 -18.58 -6.16
N LYS A 68 3.48 -18.62 -7.40
CA LYS A 68 3.97 -17.44 -8.13
C LYS A 68 2.93 -16.32 -8.35
N TYR A 69 1.64 -16.60 -8.16
CA TYR A 69 0.57 -15.61 -8.32
C TYR A 69 0.13 -14.98 -6.98
N ALA A 70 0.78 -15.32 -5.86
CA ALA A 70 0.36 -14.90 -4.54
C ALA A 70 0.28 -13.38 -4.38
N GLU A 71 1.24 -12.64 -4.92
CA GLU A 71 1.26 -11.18 -4.82
C GLU A 71 0.18 -10.54 -5.68
N THR A 72 -0.01 -10.99 -6.92
CA THR A 72 -1.07 -10.50 -7.80
C THR A 72 -2.46 -10.75 -7.21
N ARG A 73 -2.71 -11.97 -6.71
CA ARG A 73 -3.98 -12.33 -6.06
C ARG A 73 -4.21 -11.51 -4.79
N ARG A 74 -3.17 -11.32 -3.99
CA ARG A 74 -3.23 -10.45 -2.81
C ARG A 74 -3.49 -9.00 -3.21
N ASN A 75 -2.88 -8.46 -4.26
CA ASN A 75 -3.12 -7.08 -4.72
C ASN A 75 -4.60 -6.87 -5.07
N LEU A 76 -5.18 -7.79 -5.84
CA LEU A 76 -6.60 -7.74 -6.20
C LEU A 76 -7.49 -7.81 -4.95
N PHE A 77 -7.27 -8.82 -4.10
CA PHE A 77 -8.04 -9.00 -2.88
C PHE A 77 -7.95 -7.79 -1.95
N MET A 78 -6.75 -7.22 -1.80
CA MET A 78 -6.52 -6.02 -1.01
C MET A 78 -7.30 -4.82 -1.56
N LEU A 79 -7.38 -4.62 -2.88
CA LEU A 79 -8.19 -3.54 -3.46
C LEU A 79 -9.69 -3.77 -3.22
N GLU A 80 -10.18 -4.99 -3.40
CA GLU A 80 -11.60 -5.35 -3.28
C GLU A 80 -12.11 -5.32 -1.84
N ASP A 81 -11.39 -5.98 -0.92
CA ASP A 81 -11.78 -6.11 0.48
C ASP A 81 -11.57 -4.80 1.24
N SER A 82 -10.41 -4.17 1.05
CA SER A 82 -10.08 -2.98 1.80
C SER A 82 -10.77 -1.73 1.27
N ARG A 83 -11.23 -1.68 0.01
CA ARG A 83 -11.88 -0.53 -0.63
C ARG A 83 -11.16 0.79 -0.33
N PRO A 84 -9.90 0.94 -0.76
CA PRO A 84 -9.14 2.14 -0.47
C PRO A 84 -9.72 3.33 -1.24
N ASP A 85 -9.71 4.51 -0.61
CA ASP A 85 -10.10 5.76 -1.28
C ASP A 85 -8.98 6.24 -2.22
N VAL A 86 -7.73 5.93 -1.86
CA VAL A 86 -6.53 6.33 -2.59
C VAL A 86 -5.45 5.24 -2.52
N LEU A 87 -4.73 5.07 -3.62
CA LEU A 87 -3.49 4.31 -3.72
C LEU A 87 -2.31 5.29 -3.84
N LEU A 88 -1.38 5.23 -2.90
CA LEU A 88 -0.05 5.82 -3.01
C LEU A 88 0.89 4.79 -3.64
N ALA A 89 1.28 5.03 -4.88
CA ALA A 89 2.15 4.16 -5.65
C ALA A 89 3.58 4.72 -5.66
N PHE A 90 4.45 4.08 -4.89
CA PHE A 90 5.88 4.36 -4.86
C PHE A 90 6.61 3.64 -6.00
N PRO A 91 7.82 4.08 -6.37
CA PRO A 91 8.60 3.46 -7.44
C PRO A 91 8.69 1.93 -7.35
N GLY A 92 8.49 1.28 -8.49
CA GLY A 92 8.48 -0.17 -8.59
C GLY A 92 8.47 -0.66 -10.03
N GLY A 93 8.43 -1.99 -10.18
CA GLY A 93 8.46 -2.66 -11.48
C GLY A 93 7.06 -3.04 -11.99
N GLU A 94 7.01 -4.08 -12.82
CA GLU A 94 5.77 -4.54 -13.47
C GLU A 94 4.65 -4.86 -12.46
N ASP A 95 4.97 -5.50 -11.33
CA ASP A 95 3.96 -5.84 -10.31
C ASP A 95 3.31 -4.60 -9.69
N THR A 96 4.08 -3.51 -9.55
CA THR A 96 3.59 -2.21 -9.08
C THR A 96 2.74 -1.54 -10.15
N ALA A 97 3.18 -1.58 -11.41
CA ALA A 97 2.42 -1.04 -12.55
C ALA A 97 1.07 -1.76 -12.73
N GLU A 98 1.04 -3.09 -12.57
CA GLU A 98 -0.18 -3.89 -12.59
C GLU A 98 -1.11 -3.50 -11.42
N CYS A 99 -0.58 -3.31 -10.21
CA CYS A 99 -1.36 -2.82 -9.08
C CYS A 99 -2.00 -1.44 -9.35
N VAL A 100 -1.25 -0.52 -9.96
CA VAL A 100 -1.76 0.79 -10.39
C VAL A 100 -2.86 0.65 -11.44
N ARG A 101 -2.68 -0.23 -12.44
CA ARG A 101 -3.70 -0.50 -13.46
C ARG A 101 -4.98 -1.07 -12.83
N MET A 102 -4.87 -2.01 -11.91
CA MET A 102 -6.02 -2.58 -11.19
C MET A 102 -6.75 -1.53 -10.35
N ALA A 103 -6.02 -0.69 -9.62
CA ALA A 103 -6.60 0.39 -8.81
C ALA A 103 -7.37 1.39 -9.67
N ARG A 104 -6.76 1.87 -10.77
CA ARG A 104 -7.43 2.78 -11.73
C ARG A 104 -8.69 2.16 -12.31
N SER A 105 -8.62 0.88 -12.71
CA SER A 105 -9.76 0.16 -13.28
C SER A 105 -10.91 -0.03 -12.27
N SER A 106 -10.58 -0.05 -10.97
CA SER A 106 -11.53 -0.15 -9.87
C SER A 106 -12.05 1.23 -9.41
N GLY A 107 -11.69 2.32 -10.11
CA GLY A 107 -12.09 3.68 -9.75
C GLY A 107 -11.36 4.29 -8.55
N VAL A 108 -10.31 3.63 -8.05
CA VAL A 108 -9.49 4.12 -6.94
C VAL A 108 -8.59 5.25 -7.45
N LYS A 109 -8.53 6.37 -6.71
CA LYS A 109 -7.61 7.46 -7.02
C LYS A 109 -6.17 6.97 -6.85
N VAL A 110 -5.32 7.16 -7.85
CA VAL A 110 -3.89 6.82 -7.77
C VAL A 110 -3.06 8.09 -7.72
N ILE A 111 -2.12 8.13 -6.78
CA ILE A 111 -1.06 9.14 -6.67
C ILE A 111 0.27 8.40 -6.84
N GLU A 112 0.99 8.69 -7.92
CA GLU A 112 2.33 8.17 -8.16
C GLU A 112 3.35 9.12 -7.50
N ILE A 113 4.31 8.55 -6.77
CA ILE A 113 5.33 9.26 -5.96
C ILE A 113 6.68 9.26 -6.65
#